data_AF-A0A833FYX9-F1
#
_entry.id   AF-A0A833FYX9-F1
#
_cell.length_a   1.000
_cell.length_b   1.000
_cell.length_c   1.000
_cell.angle_alpha   90.00
_cell.angle_beta   90.00
_cell.angle_gamma   90.00
#
_symmetry.space_group_name_H-M   'P 1'
#
loop_
_entity.id
_entity.type
_entity.pdbx_description
1 polymer ?
#
loop_
_entity_poly.entity_id
_entity_poly.type
_entity_poly.pdbx_seq_one_letter_code
_entity_poly.pdbx_strand_id
1 'polypeptide(L)'
;MAARQRTGRHPRTRRSCCRLSSSGGAEAQDYPHRAEAVIPMLTTFFAALGAFIAHLLTSLVLLVAFLGVYSLATPYSELKLVREGNAAAAIAMGGAMIGFAIALAQAVRISGSIGETIVWGIVALAIQIAGHFAVRRFLPGLARDIIQGSSAAAMTLAATAITLGLINAACMTP
;
A
#
# COMPACT_ATOMS: atom_id res chain seq x y z
N MET A 1 -52.52 -48.90 28.95
CA MET A 1 -52.77 -48.36 30.31
C MET A 1 -52.04 -47.04 30.42
N ALA A 2 -52.61 -45.87 30.12
CA ALA A 2 -53.75 -45.19 30.76
C ALA A 2 -53.53 -44.92 32.26
N ALA A 3 -53.17 -43.68 32.61
CA ALA A 3 -53.62 -43.02 33.84
C ALA A 3 -53.35 -41.50 33.79
N ARG A 4 -54.37 -40.75 33.37
CA ARG A 4 -54.59 -39.33 33.68
C ARG A 4 -55.04 -39.19 35.14
N GLN A 5 -54.58 -38.15 35.85
CA GLN A 5 -55.31 -37.52 36.96
C GLN A 5 -55.15 -36.00 36.77
N ARG A 6 -56.19 -35.25 36.38
CA ARG A 6 -57.23 -34.58 37.21
C ARG A 6 -56.61 -33.56 38.18
N THR A 7 -57.09 -32.34 38.42
CA THR A 7 -58.19 -31.47 37.95
C THR A 7 -57.99 -30.16 38.73
N GLY A 8 -58.23 -29.00 38.12
CA GLY A 8 -58.25 -27.73 38.84
C GLY A 8 -58.97 -26.65 38.04
N ARG A 9 -60.28 -26.53 38.26
CA ARG A 9 -61.13 -25.42 37.79
C ARG A 9 -60.83 -24.18 38.62
N HIS A 10 -60.76 -23.00 38.00
CA HIS A 10 -61.67 -21.90 38.35
C HIS A 10 -61.72 -20.82 37.25
N PRO A 11 -62.92 -20.30 36.90
CA PRO A 11 -63.12 -19.18 35.98
C PRO A 11 -63.29 -17.86 36.75
N ARG A 12 -62.89 -16.72 36.16
CA ARG A 12 -63.37 -15.33 36.44
C ARG A 12 -62.71 -14.37 35.44
N THR A 13 -63.43 -13.98 34.38
CA THR A 13 -64.09 -12.67 34.21
C THR A 13 -63.19 -11.44 34.41
N ARG A 14 -62.92 -10.69 33.33
CA ARG A 14 -63.42 -9.31 33.17
C ARG A 14 -63.11 -8.74 31.80
N ARG A 15 -64.17 -8.21 31.19
CA ARG A 15 -64.17 -7.29 30.06
C ARG A 15 -63.23 -6.12 30.33
N SER A 16 -62.46 -5.71 29.33
CA SER A 16 -61.97 -4.34 29.18
C SER A 16 -61.81 -4.04 27.70
N CYS A 17 -62.96 -3.98 27.02
CA CYS A 17 -63.09 -3.23 25.79
C CYS A 17 -63.09 -1.73 26.16
N CYS A 18 -62.36 -0.92 25.41
CA CYS A 18 -62.41 0.55 25.38
C CYS A 18 -62.07 1.33 26.67
N ARG A 19 -60.79 1.70 26.78
CA ARG A 19 -60.37 3.09 27.05
C ARG A 19 -59.44 3.47 25.88
N LEU A 20 -59.81 4.29 24.90
CA LEU A 20 -59.88 5.77 24.95
C LEU A 20 -58.71 6.32 25.77
N SER A 21 -57.85 7.21 25.32
CA SER A 21 -57.75 8.06 24.13
C SER A 21 -56.38 8.73 24.26
N SER A 22 -55.74 9.05 23.14
CA SER A 22 -54.80 10.18 22.99
C SER A 22 -53.80 10.47 24.12
N SER A 23 -52.59 9.96 23.95
CA SER A 23 -51.37 10.78 24.11
C SER A 23 -50.60 10.46 22.83
N GLY A 24 -50.54 11.34 21.83
CA GLY A 24 -50.16 12.74 22.01
C GLY A 24 -48.67 12.81 22.29
N GLY A 25 -47.88 12.11 21.47
CA GLY A 25 -46.43 12.18 21.42
C GLY A 25 -46.06 11.87 19.98
N ALA A 26 -46.24 12.86 19.10
CA ALA A 26 -45.48 12.87 17.85
C ALA A 26 -44.02 12.93 18.28
N GLU A 27 -43.37 11.76 18.38
CA GLU A 27 -41.93 11.66 18.23
C GLU A 27 -41.65 12.16 16.81
N ALA A 28 -41.50 13.48 16.70
CA ALA A 28 -40.68 14.08 15.68
C ALA A 28 -39.30 13.49 15.91
N GLN A 29 -39.07 12.34 15.29
CA GLN A 29 -37.77 11.76 15.13
C GLN A 29 -36.99 12.76 14.29
N ASP A 30 -36.33 13.66 15.01
CA ASP A 30 -35.33 14.57 14.50
C ASP A 30 -34.20 13.70 14.00
N TYR A 31 -34.31 13.31 12.74
CA TYR A 31 -33.21 12.70 12.05
C TYR A 31 -32.26 13.85 11.64
N PRO A 32 -31.00 13.88 12.12
CA PRO A 32 -30.01 14.81 11.62
C PRO A 32 -29.61 14.34 10.22
N HIS A 33 -30.45 14.63 9.22
CA HIS A 33 -30.36 14.05 7.89
C HIS A 33 -29.56 14.97 6.95
N ARG A 34 -28.46 14.40 6.43
CA ARG A 34 -27.53 14.89 5.39
C ARG A 34 -26.48 15.93 5.79
N ALA A 35 -26.81 17.06 6.40
CA ALA A 35 -25.81 18.13 6.57
C ALA A 35 -24.66 17.74 7.53
N GLU A 36 -24.98 17.07 8.64
CA GLU A 36 -24.00 16.63 9.64
C GLU A 36 -23.17 15.41 9.21
N ALA A 37 -23.53 14.74 8.11
CA ALA A 37 -22.75 13.67 7.51
C ALA A 37 -21.77 14.15 6.43
N VAL A 38 -22.03 15.33 5.83
CA VAL A 38 -21.18 15.89 4.76
C VAL A 38 -19.91 16.55 5.33
N ILE A 39 -20.01 17.21 6.49
CA ILE A 39 -18.84 17.81 7.18
C ILE A 39 -17.78 16.76 7.58
N PRO A 40 -18.13 15.60 8.20
CA PRO A 40 -17.15 14.53 8.48
C PRO A 40 -16.66 13.85 7.20
N MET A 41 -17.49 13.74 6.15
CA MET A 41 -17.05 13.19 4.85
C MET A 41 -16.01 14.09 4.17
N LEU A 42 -16.23 15.40 4.16
CA LEU A 42 -15.32 16.35 3.53
C LEU A 42 -14.00 16.47 4.30
N THR A 43 -14.05 16.51 5.63
CA THR A 43 -12.86 16.56 6.50
C THR A 43 -12.02 15.29 6.41
N THR A 44 -12.65 14.11 6.41
CA THR A 44 -11.94 12.83 6.21
C THR A 44 -11.33 12.73 4.81
N PHE A 45 -12.03 13.21 3.78
CA PHE A 45 -11.48 13.29 2.43
C PHE A 45 -10.23 14.17 2.36
N PHE A 46 -10.28 15.39 2.90
CA PHE A 46 -9.11 16.29 2.90
C PHE A 46 -7.96 15.75 3.74
N ALA A 47 -8.24 15.09 4.87
CA ALA A 47 -7.22 14.42 5.67
C ALA A 47 -6.56 13.26 4.90
N ALA A 48 -7.37 12.41 4.24
CA ALA A 48 -6.87 11.32 3.41
C ALA A 48 -6.06 11.84 2.21
N LEU A 49 -6.51 12.93 1.58
CA LEU A 49 -5.80 13.59 0.48
C LEU A 49 -4.44 14.14 0.95
N GLY A 50 -4.40 14.78 2.12
CA GLY A 50 -3.15 15.25 2.72
C GLY A 50 -2.17 14.11 2.98
N ALA A 51 -2.64 13.01 3.58
CA ALA A 51 -1.84 11.82 3.82
C ALA A 51 -1.34 11.17 2.51
N PHE A 52 -2.19 11.09 1.48
CA PHE A 52 -1.84 10.60 0.16
C PHE A 52 -0.70 11.42 -0.46
N ILE A 53 -0.84 12.76 -0.51
CA ILE A 53 0.18 13.65 -1.08
C ILE A 53 1.49 13.50 -0.32
N ALA A 54 1.44 13.43 1.01
CA ALA A 54 2.64 13.29 1.84
C ALA A 54 3.40 11.99 1.55
N HIS A 55 2.70 10.85 1.46
CA HIS A 55 3.34 9.57 1.12
C HIS A 55 3.81 9.52 -0.32
N LEU A 56 3.08 10.13 -1.25
CA LEU A 56 3.46 10.22 -2.66
C LEU A 56 4.75 11.03 -2.85
N LEU A 57 4.83 12.22 -2.24
CA LEU A 57 6.03 13.06 -2.28
C LEU A 57 7.22 12.37 -1.61
N THR A 58 6.98 11.74 -0.46
CA THR A 58 8.03 10.99 0.25
C THR A 58 8.58 9.85 -0.61
N SER A 59 7.69 9.06 -1.23
CA SER A 59 8.07 7.96 -2.12
C SER A 59 8.82 8.47 -3.35
N LEU A 60 8.42 9.61 -3.92
CA LEU A 60 9.11 10.22 -5.05
C LEU A 60 10.51 10.70 -4.67
N VAL A 61 10.67 11.33 -3.50
CA VAL A 61 11.97 11.75 -2.97
C VAL A 61 12.87 10.54 -2.75
N LEU A 62 12.35 9.47 -2.15
CA LEU A 62 13.09 8.23 -1.95
C LEU A 62 13.48 7.58 -3.27
N LEU A 63 12.61 7.60 -4.28
CA LEU A 63 12.91 7.09 -5.62
C LEU A 63 14.03 7.90 -6.28
N VAL A 64 13.98 9.23 -6.25
CA VAL A 64 15.04 10.10 -6.78
C VAL A 64 16.36 9.87 -6.02
N ALA A 65 16.30 9.73 -4.70
CA ALA A 65 17.46 9.38 -3.89
C ALA A 65 18.05 8.01 -4.29
N PHE A 66 17.19 7.01 -4.51
CA PHE A 66 17.59 5.71 -5.04
C PHE A 66 18.29 5.84 -6.39
N LEU A 67 17.74 6.57 -7.37
CA LEU A 67 18.41 6.79 -8.66
C LEU A 67 19.78 7.46 -8.49
N GLY A 68 19.88 8.43 -7.58
CA GLY A 68 21.14 9.11 -7.27
C GLY A 68 22.20 8.16 -6.69
N VAL A 69 21.83 7.38 -5.67
CA VAL A 69 22.72 6.38 -5.06
C VAL A 69 23.07 5.27 -6.04
N TYR A 70 22.09 4.80 -6.81
CA TYR A 70 22.27 3.78 -7.84
C TYR A 70 23.27 4.25 -8.90
N SER A 71 23.12 5.49 -9.39
CA SER A 71 24.04 6.10 -10.36
C SER A 71 25.46 6.25 -9.81
N LEU A 72 25.62 6.53 -8.51
CA LEU A 72 26.92 6.60 -7.83
C LEU A 72 27.55 5.22 -7.63
N ALA A 73 26.73 4.18 -7.40
CA ALA A 73 27.18 2.81 -7.25
C ALA A 73 27.59 2.17 -8.59
N THR A 74 26.96 2.58 -9.69
CA THR A 74 27.31 2.14 -11.04
C THR A 74 28.54 2.88 -11.59
N PRO A 75 29.51 2.18 -12.21
CA PRO A 75 30.75 2.81 -12.69
C PRO A 75 30.58 3.59 -14.00
N TYR A 76 29.40 3.57 -14.60
CA TYR A 76 29.04 4.32 -15.80
C TYR A 76 27.76 5.10 -15.57
N SER A 77 27.63 6.25 -16.22
CA SER A 77 26.44 7.07 -16.11
C SER A 77 25.31 6.49 -16.97
N GLU A 78 24.45 5.67 -16.37
CA GLU A 78 23.27 5.10 -17.05
C GLU A 78 22.43 6.17 -17.73
N LEU A 79 22.17 7.29 -17.05
CA LEU A 79 21.38 8.39 -17.60
C LEU A 79 22.01 9.01 -18.86
N LYS A 80 23.35 8.99 -18.95
CA LYS A 80 24.07 9.41 -20.16
C LYS A 80 23.88 8.39 -21.28
N LEU A 81 24.06 7.10 -20.99
CA LEU A 81 23.85 6.02 -21.95
C LEU A 81 22.41 5.98 -22.48
N VAL A 82 21.43 6.22 -21.61
CA VAL A 82 20.00 6.31 -22.00
C VAL A 82 19.78 7.48 -22.96
N ARG A 83 20.40 8.64 -22.70
CA ARG A 83 20.36 9.81 -23.60
C ARG A 83 21.08 9.55 -24.93
N GLU A 84 22.09 8.69 -24.93
CA GLU A 84 22.79 8.23 -26.13
C GLU A 84 22.04 7.11 -26.88
N GLY A 85 20.85 6.71 -26.42
CA GLY A 85 20.00 5.73 -27.10
C GLY A 85 20.31 4.27 -26.76
N ASN A 86 21.10 4.01 -25.72
CA ASN A 86 21.39 2.65 -25.28
C ASN A 86 20.16 2.03 -24.57
N ALA A 87 19.45 1.17 -25.30
CA ALA A 87 18.29 0.46 -24.79
C ALA A 87 18.60 -0.47 -23.61
N ALA A 88 19.81 -1.07 -23.56
CA ALA A 88 20.20 -1.94 -22.45
C ALA A 88 20.33 -1.16 -21.14
N ALA A 89 20.93 0.04 -21.17
CA ALA A 89 20.99 0.92 -20.01
C ALA A 89 19.57 1.34 -19.55
N ALA A 90 18.67 1.64 -20.50
CA ALA A 90 17.29 2.00 -20.18
C ALA A 90 16.51 0.84 -19.51
N ILE A 91 16.67 -0.37 -20.02
CA ILE A 91 16.03 -1.58 -19.47
C ILE A 91 16.56 -1.87 -18.06
N ALA A 92 17.88 -1.84 -17.87
CA ALA A 92 18.49 -2.11 -16.57
C ALA A 92 18.04 -1.08 -15.51
N MET A 93 18.14 0.21 -15.84
CA MET A 93 17.72 1.30 -14.96
C MET A 93 16.20 1.24 -14.69
N GLY A 94 15.39 1.01 -15.71
CA GLY A 94 13.93 0.87 -15.58
C GLY A 94 13.52 -0.30 -14.69
N GLY A 95 14.16 -1.46 -14.84
CA GLY A 95 13.93 -2.61 -13.97
C GLY A 95 14.31 -2.34 -12.52
N ALA A 96 15.42 -1.62 -12.30
CA ALA A 96 15.84 -1.19 -10.97
C ALA A 96 14.81 -0.25 -10.31
N MET A 97 14.26 0.70 -11.09
CA MET A 97 13.19 1.59 -10.63
C MET A 97 11.91 0.82 -10.26
N ILE A 98 11.49 -0.13 -11.10
CA ILE A 98 10.30 -0.95 -10.85
C ILE A 98 10.49 -1.79 -9.59
N GLY A 99 11.65 -2.45 -9.43
CA GLY A 99 11.95 -3.22 -8.23
C GLY A 99 11.88 -2.38 -6.96
N PHE A 100 12.50 -1.21 -6.95
CA PHE A 100 12.45 -0.32 -5.80
C PHE A 100 11.02 0.21 -5.51
N ALA A 101 10.25 0.52 -6.56
CA ALA A 101 8.86 0.96 -6.43
C ALA A 101 7.96 -0.12 -5.79
N ILE A 102 8.19 -1.40 -6.10
CA ILE A 102 7.47 -2.52 -5.47
C ILE A 102 7.72 -2.54 -3.96
N ALA A 103 8.97 -2.40 -3.53
CA ALA A 103 9.31 -2.34 -2.11
C ALA A 103 8.72 -1.11 -1.41
N LEU A 104 8.80 0.07 -2.04
CA LEU A 104 8.21 1.30 -1.51
C LEU A 104 6.69 1.22 -1.37
N ALA A 105 6.00 0.60 -2.32
CA ALA A 105 4.56 0.39 -2.23
C ALA A 105 4.20 -0.40 -0.98
N GLN A 106 5.00 -1.41 -0.64
CA GLN A 106 4.80 -2.15 0.61
C GLN A 106 5.13 -1.33 1.85
N ALA A 107 6.23 -0.58 1.84
CA ALA A 107 6.61 0.30 2.93
C ALA A 107 5.47 1.27 3.28
N VAL A 108 4.87 1.92 2.28
CA VAL A 108 3.74 2.84 2.48
C VAL A 108 2.51 2.11 3.03
N ARG A 109 2.22 0.89 2.57
CA ARG A 109 1.05 0.13 3.04
C ARG A 109 1.14 -0.22 4.52
N ILE A 110 2.33 -0.56 5.01
CA ILE A 110 2.51 -1.05 6.38
C ILE A 110 2.88 0.04 7.38
N SER A 111 3.22 1.24 6.91
CA SER A 111 3.65 2.33 7.78
C SER A 111 2.47 3.10 8.35
N GLY A 112 2.50 3.37 9.66
CA GLY A 112 1.58 4.29 10.34
C GLY A 112 2.03 5.75 10.25
N SER A 113 3.27 6.01 9.85
CA SER A 113 3.81 7.37 9.70
C SER A 113 4.77 7.53 8.50
N ILE A 114 5.01 8.78 8.12
CA ILE A 114 6.00 9.13 7.08
C ILE A 114 7.40 8.70 7.51
N GLY A 115 7.73 8.84 8.80
CA GLY A 115 9.03 8.43 9.35
C GLY A 115 9.28 6.94 9.19
N GLU A 116 8.28 6.10 9.49
CA GLU A 116 8.35 4.66 9.26
C GLU A 116 8.51 4.31 7.78
N THR A 117 7.80 5.02 6.89
CA THR A 117 7.93 4.84 5.44
C THR A 117 9.37 5.12 4.98
N ILE A 118 9.99 6.17 5.51
CA ILE A 118 11.39 6.53 5.19
C ILE A 118 12.34 5.44 5.65
N VAL A 119 12.17 4.92 6.87
CA VAL A 119 13.02 3.84 7.40
C VAL A 119 12.93 2.60 6.51
N TRP A 120 11.72 2.16 6.16
CA TRP A 120 11.52 1.04 5.25
C TRP A 120 12.06 1.32 3.85
N GLY A 121 11.92 2.54 3.35
CA GLY A 121 12.50 2.97 2.08
C GLY A 121 14.03 2.90 2.06
N ILE A 122 14.70 3.27 3.16
CA ILE A 122 16.15 3.16 3.32
C ILE A 122 16.58 1.68 3.35
N VAL A 123 15.86 0.83 4.08
CA VAL A 123 16.11 -0.62 4.09
C VAL A 123 15.98 -1.20 2.68
N ALA A 124 14.93 -0.80 1.95
CA ALA A 124 14.74 -1.21 0.57
C ALA A 124 15.87 -0.75 -0.34
N LEU A 125 16.33 0.49 -0.18
CA LEU A 125 17.43 1.04 -0.95
C LEU A 125 18.70 0.23 -0.71
N ALA A 126 19.01 -0.07 0.56
CA ALA A 126 20.18 -0.86 0.92
C ALA A 126 20.16 -2.26 0.29
N ILE A 127 19.03 -2.97 0.36
CA ILE A 127 18.87 -4.30 -0.25
C ILE A 127 19.01 -4.23 -1.77
N GLN A 128 18.46 -3.20 -2.40
CA GLN A 128 18.50 -3.04 -3.86
C GLN A 128 19.93 -2.80 -4.37
N ILE A 129 20.68 -1.96 -3.66
CA ILE A 129 22.10 -1.70 -3.96
C ILE A 129 22.94 -2.96 -3.71
N ALA A 130 22.72 -3.66 -2.59
CA ALA A 130 23.41 -4.90 -2.29
C ALA A 130 23.17 -5.96 -3.39
N GLY A 131 21.93 -6.07 -3.87
CA GLY A 131 21.55 -6.92 -4.99
C GLY A 131 22.30 -6.60 -6.28
N HIS A 132 22.37 -5.32 -6.65
CA HIS A 132 23.13 -4.89 -7.81
C HIS A 132 24.62 -5.26 -7.72
N PHE A 133 25.24 -5.06 -6.54
CA PHE A 133 26.62 -5.48 -6.30
C PHE A 133 26.79 -6.99 -6.37
N ALA A 134 25.83 -7.77 -5.86
CA ALA A 134 25.86 -9.22 -5.95
C ALA A 134 25.86 -9.68 -7.42
N VAL A 135 24.95 -9.16 -8.26
CA VAL A 135 24.92 -9.50 -9.69
C VAL A 135 26.25 -9.15 -10.37
N ARG A 136 26.80 -7.96 -10.11
CA ARG A 136 28.11 -7.57 -10.65
C ARG A 136 29.25 -8.49 -10.20
N ARG A 137 29.19 -9.01 -8.99
CA ARG A 137 30.20 -9.94 -8.46
C ARG A 137 30.10 -11.33 -9.11
N PHE A 138 28.88 -11.77 -9.47
CA PHE A 138 28.65 -13.03 -10.18
C PHE A 138 28.91 -12.91 -11.69
N LEU A 139 28.66 -11.74 -12.29
CA LEU A 139 28.87 -11.44 -13.71
C LEU A 139 29.93 -10.32 -13.87
N PRO A 140 31.23 -10.62 -13.77
CA PRO A 140 32.29 -9.61 -13.75
C PRO A 140 32.49 -8.79 -15.05
N GLY A 141 31.70 -9.02 -16.10
CA GLY A 141 31.66 -8.22 -17.35
C GLY A 141 30.45 -7.30 -17.50
N LEU A 142 29.51 -7.35 -16.55
CA LEU A 142 28.17 -6.79 -16.71
C LEU A 142 28.15 -5.30 -17.11
N ALA A 143 29.01 -4.48 -16.51
CA ALA A 143 29.09 -3.07 -16.83
C ALA A 143 29.50 -2.83 -18.29
N ARG A 144 30.46 -3.62 -18.81
CA ARG A 144 30.88 -3.55 -20.21
C ARG A 144 29.75 -4.00 -21.13
N ASP A 145 29.05 -5.07 -20.77
CA ASP A 145 27.95 -5.61 -21.57
C ASP A 145 26.80 -4.61 -21.70
N ILE A 146 26.48 -3.87 -20.62
CA ILE A 146 25.49 -2.80 -20.67
C ILE A 146 25.96 -1.65 -21.56
N ILE A 147 27.22 -1.22 -21.45
CA ILE A 147 27.78 -0.18 -22.32
C ILE A 147 27.71 -0.60 -23.79
N GLN A 148 27.92 -1.88 -24.10
CA GLN A 148 27.82 -2.43 -25.45
C GLN A 148 26.39 -2.66 -25.94
N GLY A 149 25.38 -2.40 -25.11
CA GLY A 149 23.97 -2.54 -25.50
C GLY A 149 23.43 -3.97 -25.40
N SER A 150 24.05 -4.85 -24.60
CA SER A 150 23.58 -6.21 -24.41
C SER A 150 22.23 -6.26 -23.68
N SER A 151 21.18 -6.59 -24.41
CA SER A 151 19.83 -6.75 -23.86
C SER A 151 19.75 -7.88 -22.83
N ALA A 152 20.51 -8.96 -23.01
CA ALA A 152 20.54 -10.08 -22.07
C ALA A 152 21.10 -9.66 -20.70
N ALA A 153 22.19 -8.91 -20.69
CA ALA A 153 22.76 -8.35 -19.46
C ALA A 153 21.76 -7.41 -18.76
N ALA A 154 21.11 -6.54 -19.54
CA ALA A 154 20.12 -5.60 -19.03
C ALA A 154 18.88 -6.28 -18.44
N MET A 155 18.32 -7.26 -19.15
CA MET A 155 17.17 -8.02 -18.67
C MET A 155 17.51 -8.81 -17.41
N THR A 156 18.73 -9.35 -17.29
CA THR A 156 19.19 -10.05 -16.09
C THR A 156 19.24 -9.10 -14.89
N LEU A 157 19.80 -7.90 -15.07
CA LEU A 157 19.81 -6.86 -14.04
C LEU A 157 18.40 -6.42 -13.66
N ALA A 158 17.56 -6.13 -14.65
CA ALA A 158 16.19 -5.69 -14.46
C ALA A 158 15.37 -6.75 -13.70
N ALA A 159 15.40 -8.00 -14.16
CA ALA A 159 14.68 -9.10 -13.53
C ALA A 159 15.15 -9.32 -12.09
N THR A 160 16.46 -9.34 -11.85
CA THR A 160 17.00 -9.49 -10.50
C THR A 160 16.53 -8.36 -9.58
N ALA A 161 16.54 -7.12 -10.08
CA ALA A 161 16.11 -5.98 -9.29
C ALA A 161 14.62 -6.06 -8.92
N ILE A 162 13.77 -6.44 -9.88
CA ILE A 162 12.33 -6.66 -9.66
C ILE A 162 12.10 -7.79 -8.65
N THR A 163 12.80 -8.91 -8.80
CA THR A 163 12.69 -10.04 -7.87
C THR A 163 13.09 -9.64 -6.44
N LEU A 164 14.19 -8.91 -6.28
CA LEU A 164 14.61 -8.43 -4.96
C LEU A 164 13.61 -7.44 -4.36
N GLY A 165 13.07 -6.53 -5.18
CA GLY A 165 12.02 -5.61 -4.77
C GLY A 165 10.79 -6.35 -4.24
N LEU A 166 10.37 -7.41 -4.94
CA LEU A 166 9.23 -8.24 -4.55
C LEU A 166 9.50 -9.04 -3.26
N ILE A 167 10.67 -9.66 -3.13
CA ILE A 167 11.05 -10.39 -1.91
C ILE A 167 11.09 -9.43 -0.73
N ASN A 168 11.73 -8.27 -0.90
CA ASN A 168 11.82 -7.26 0.14
C ASN A 168 10.44 -6.76 0.57
N ALA A 169 9.55 -6.47 -0.40
CA ALA A 169 8.16 -6.14 -0.13
C ALA A 169 7.45 -7.24 0.67
N ALA A 170 7.63 -8.52 0.31
CA ALA A 170 7.02 -9.63 1.02
C ALA A 170 7.51 -9.77 2.47
N CYS A 171 8.76 -9.41 2.74
CA CYS A 171 9.32 -9.40 4.09
C CYS A 171 8.78 -8.24 4.97
N MET A 172 8.32 -7.15 4.34
CA MET A 172 7.66 -6.04 5.03
C MET A 172 6.23 -6.43 5.42
N THR A 173 6.09 -7.02 6.61
CA THR A 173 4.82 -7.49 7.16
C THR A 173 4.32 -6.57 8.28
N PRO A 174 2.99 -6.34 8.40
CA PRO A 174 2.40 -5.55 9.48
C PRO A 174 2.42 -6.27 10.83
#